data_AF-A0A5B1LB49-F1
#
_entry.id   AF-A0A5B1LB49-F1
#
_cell.length_a   1.000
_cell.length_b   1.000
_cell.length_c   1.000
_cell.angle_alpha   90.00
_cell.angle_beta   90.00
_cell.angle_gamma   90.00
#
_symmetry.space_group_name_H-M   'P 1'
#
loop_
_entity.id
_entity.type
_entity.pdbx_description
1 polymer ?
#
loop_
_entity_poly.entity_id
_entity_poly.type
_entity_poly.pdbx_seq_one_letter_code
_entity_poly.pdbx_strand_id
1 'polypeptide(L)'
;MTESDDPQGEQSPSSTPPSPEVGSVGEEAMKLFGALADLARQQGTEVGASLGGLADHAGSLAKEVNDHIATDSAECKYCPVCRVVHAVRETSPDVKTHLLSAATSLLQAAAGMLETLPPPDPAGAQRGPEVQRINLDGGDDELHPDDVW
;
A
#
# COMPACT_ATOMS: atom_id res chain seq x y z
N MET A 1 42.23 -32.63 -44.00
CA MET A 1 42.59 -31.26 -43.57
C MET A 1 41.33 -30.69 -42.93
N THR A 2 41.25 -30.88 -41.60
CA THR A 2 41.14 -29.80 -40.57
C THR A 2 39.73 -29.20 -40.53
N GLU A 3 38.92 -29.54 -39.51
CA GLU A 3 38.70 -28.76 -38.27
C GLU A 3 37.88 -27.49 -38.59
N SER A 4 36.72 -27.21 -38.00
CA SER A 4 36.51 -27.00 -36.57
C SER A 4 35.06 -27.22 -36.13
N ASP A 5 34.98 -27.80 -34.95
CA ASP A 5 33.91 -27.67 -33.95
C ASP A 5 33.78 -26.20 -33.51
N ASP A 6 32.56 -25.67 -33.41
CA ASP A 6 32.24 -24.60 -32.46
C ASP A 6 30.72 -24.56 -32.15
N PRO A 7 30.31 -24.90 -30.91
CA PRO A 7 29.00 -24.61 -30.37
C PRO A 7 29.08 -23.41 -29.42
N GLN A 8 28.60 -22.25 -29.86
CA GLN A 8 28.34 -21.09 -28.98
C GLN A 8 26.91 -20.63 -29.34
N GLY A 9 25.88 -20.83 -28.51
CA GLY A 9 25.88 -20.48 -27.09
C GLY A 9 25.48 -19.03 -26.88
N GLU A 10 24.61 -18.45 -27.72
CA GLU A 10 24.06 -17.11 -27.49
C GLU A 10 22.94 -17.18 -26.45
N GLN A 11 23.37 -17.19 -25.19
CA GLN A 11 22.53 -16.86 -24.04
C GLN A 11 22.14 -15.38 -24.16
N SER A 12 20.93 -15.12 -24.66
CA SER A 12 20.30 -13.80 -24.50
C SER A 12 20.35 -13.40 -23.02
N PRO A 13 20.89 -12.23 -22.66
CA PRO A 13 20.82 -11.75 -21.30
C PRO A 13 19.35 -11.43 -21.00
N SER A 14 18.71 -12.29 -20.21
CA SER A 14 17.50 -11.95 -19.49
C SER A 14 17.84 -10.81 -18.53
N SER A 15 17.71 -9.56 -18.97
CA SER A 15 17.73 -8.40 -18.09
C SER A 15 16.46 -8.43 -17.25
N THR A 16 16.52 -9.21 -16.17
CA THR A 16 15.60 -9.08 -15.03
C THR A 16 15.73 -7.64 -14.53
N PRO A 17 14.65 -6.84 -14.51
CA PRO A 17 14.73 -5.50 -13.92
C PRO A 17 15.22 -5.65 -12.47
N PRO A 18 16.18 -4.82 -12.02
CA PRO A 18 16.66 -4.91 -10.66
C PRO A 18 15.46 -4.77 -9.72
N SER A 19 15.25 -5.78 -8.87
CA SER A 19 14.25 -5.70 -7.83
C SER A 19 14.52 -4.43 -7.02
N PRO A 20 13.51 -3.61 -6.73
CA PRO A 20 13.74 -2.36 -6.01
C PRO A 20 14.47 -2.70 -4.71
N GLU A 21 15.67 -2.14 -4.55
CA GLU A 21 16.52 -2.39 -3.41
C GLU A 21 15.82 -1.83 -2.18
N VAL A 22 15.39 -2.73 -1.29
CA VAL A 22 14.70 -2.34 -0.05
C VAL A 22 15.73 -1.71 0.88
N GLY A 23 15.53 -0.43 1.20
CA GLY A 23 16.41 0.33 2.10
C GLY A 23 16.28 -0.11 3.57
N SER A 24 16.84 0.68 4.48
CA SER A 24 16.64 0.43 5.91
C SER A 24 15.17 0.56 6.30
N VAL A 25 14.74 -0.17 7.34
CA VAL A 25 13.36 -0.07 7.87
C VAL A 25 12.98 1.37 8.18
N GLY A 26 13.92 2.16 8.70
CA GLY A 26 13.69 3.58 9.00
C GLY A 26 13.44 4.42 7.75
N GLU A 27 14.25 4.23 6.71
CA GLU A 27 14.12 4.91 5.41
C GLU A 27 12.75 4.62 4.77
N GLU A 28 12.36 3.33 4.72
CA GLU A 28 11.09 2.91 4.13
C GLU A 28 9.88 3.37 4.97
N ALA A 29 10.02 3.39 6.30
CA ALA A 29 9.00 3.97 7.17
C ALA A 29 8.82 5.47 6.90
N MET A 30 9.90 6.23 6.71
CA MET A 30 9.82 7.66 6.36
C MET A 30 9.12 7.88 5.01
N LYS A 31 9.39 7.04 4.02
CA LYS A 31 8.69 7.09 2.73
C LYS A 31 7.18 6.82 2.89
N LEU A 32 6.81 5.83 3.71
CA LEU A 32 5.41 5.55 4.04
C LEU A 32 4.74 6.74 4.74
N PHE A 33 5.39 7.34 5.74
CA PHE A 33 4.87 8.52 6.42
C PHE A 33 4.73 9.72 5.48
N GLY A 34 5.66 9.89 4.53
CA GLY A 34 5.56 10.90 3.48
C GLY A 34 4.32 10.71 2.61
N ALA A 35 4.09 9.50 2.09
CA ALA A 35 2.91 9.17 1.30
C ALA A 35 1.60 9.38 2.09
N LEU A 36 1.57 8.99 3.36
CA LEU A 36 0.43 9.22 4.25
C LEU A 36 0.18 10.71 4.51
N ALA A 37 1.22 11.51 4.71
CA ALA A 37 1.11 12.95 4.88
C ALA A 37 0.57 13.64 3.62
N ASP A 38 1.00 13.20 2.45
CA ASP A 38 0.48 13.70 1.17
C ASP A 38 -0.99 13.35 0.96
N LEU A 39 -1.41 12.14 1.34
CA LEU A 39 -2.82 11.76 1.33
C LEU A 39 -3.64 12.60 2.31
N ALA A 40 -3.14 12.81 3.53
CA ALA A 40 -3.81 13.64 4.53
C ALA A 40 -3.97 15.09 4.04
N ARG A 41 -2.98 15.65 3.34
CA ARG A 41 -3.09 16.97 2.70
C ARG A 41 -4.17 17.01 1.62
N GLN A 42 -4.35 15.93 0.86
CA GLN A 42 -5.40 15.81 -0.16
C GLN A 42 -6.80 15.75 0.46
N GLN A 43 -6.95 15.18 1.67
CA GLN A 43 -8.22 15.11 2.41
C GLN A 43 -8.44 16.32 3.36
N GLY A 44 -7.44 17.19 3.55
CA GLY A 44 -7.50 18.33 4.46
C GLY A 44 -8.45 19.46 4.04
N THR A 45 -8.90 19.48 2.78
CA THR A 45 -9.79 20.54 2.25
C THR A 45 -11.27 20.38 2.64
N GLU A 46 -11.65 19.29 3.31
CA GLU A 46 -13.06 18.95 3.61
C GLU A 46 -13.36 18.78 5.12
N VAL A 47 -12.40 19.07 6.00
CA VAL A 47 -12.44 18.77 7.45
C VAL A 47 -13.45 19.63 8.26
N GLY A 48 -14.12 20.59 7.63
CA GLY A 48 -14.99 21.56 8.33
C GLY A 48 -16.38 21.07 8.79
N ALA A 49 -16.90 19.93 8.32
CA ALA A 49 -18.31 19.58 8.52
C ALA A 49 -18.63 18.11 8.93
N SER A 50 -17.65 17.21 9.08
CA SER A 50 -17.93 15.76 9.09
C SER A 50 -17.15 15.01 10.16
N LEU A 51 -17.54 15.11 11.43
CA LEU A 51 -17.06 14.19 12.48
C LEU A 51 -18.02 13.02 12.69
N GLY A 52 -19.34 13.25 12.60
CA GLY A 52 -20.35 12.19 12.67
C GLY A 52 -20.38 11.29 11.44
N GLY A 53 -20.30 11.88 10.24
CA GLY A 53 -20.28 11.12 8.98
C GLY A 53 -19.02 10.28 8.80
N LEU A 54 -17.88 10.74 9.32
CA LEU A 54 -16.62 10.00 9.32
C LEU A 54 -16.68 8.79 10.24
N ALA A 55 -17.32 8.90 11.42
CA ALA A 55 -17.48 7.77 12.32
C ALA A 55 -18.36 6.67 11.72
N ASP A 56 -19.47 7.04 11.08
CA ASP A 56 -20.36 6.09 10.40
C ASP A 56 -19.68 5.43 9.19
N HIS A 57 -18.96 6.22 8.38
CA HIS A 57 -18.23 5.73 7.21
C HIS A 57 -17.05 4.83 7.60
N ALA A 58 -16.33 5.19 8.67
CA ALA A 58 -15.28 4.33 9.23
C ALA A 58 -15.87 3.03 9.79
N GLY A 59 -17.04 3.09 10.43
CA GLY A 59 -17.74 1.92 10.94
C GLY A 59 -18.17 0.95 9.82
N SER A 60 -18.71 1.48 8.70
CA SER A 60 -19.12 0.65 7.56
C SER A 60 -17.92 0.01 6.86
N LEU A 61 -16.86 0.80 6.60
CA LEU A 61 -15.62 0.29 6.00
C LEU A 61 -14.93 -0.75 6.88
N ALA A 62 -14.89 -0.53 8.20
CA ALA A 62 -14.32 -1.48 9.13
C ALA A 62 -15.09 -2.81 9.13
N LYS A 63 -16.42 -2.75 9.00
CA LYS A 63 -17.26 -3.95 8.91
C LYS A 63 -17.03 -4.71 7.60
N GLU A 64 -17.04 -4.02 6.47
CA GLU A 64 -16.81 -4.61 5.14
C GLU A 64 -15.41 -5.22 5.03
N VAL A 65 -14.39 -4.53 5.52
CA VAL A 65 -13.02 -5.07 5.58
C VAL A 65 -12.95 -6.28 6.51
N ASN A 66 -13.60 -6.25 7.68
CA ASN A 66 -13.63 -7.40 8.58
C ASN A 66 -14.32 -8.63 7.98
N ASP A 67 -15.33 -8.43 7.12
CA ASP A 67 -16.03 -9.52 6.45
C ASP A 67 -15.15 -10.20 5.36
N HIS A 68 -14.13 -9.50 4.85
CA HIS A 68 -13.20 -10.01 3.84
C HIS A 68 -11.77 -10.30 4.34
N ILE A 69 -11.41 -9.86 5.55
CA ILE A 69 -10.09 -10.06 6.17
C ILE A 69 -10.17 -11.03 7.34
N ALA A 70 -9.16 -11.90 7.43
CA ALA A 70 -9.00 -12.87 8.53
C ALA A 70 -10.13 -13.92 8.60
N THR A 71 -10.45 -14.54 7.46
CA THR A 71 -11.37 -15.70 7.32
C THR A 71 -10.78 -17.03 7.80
N ASP A 72 -9.66 -17.00 8.54
CA ASP A 72 -8.85 -18.17 8.96
C ASP A 72 -8.38 -19.09 7.82
N SER A 73 -8.35 -18.58 6.58
CA SER A 73 -7.82 -19.28 5.41
C SER A 73 -6.29 -19.42 5.44
N ALA A 74 -5.74 -20.39 4.71
CA ALA A 74 -4.28 -20.61 4.60
C ALA A 74 -3.52 -19.37 4.09
N GLU A 75 -4.18 -18.56 3.26
CA GLU A 75 -3.69 -17.28 2.72
C GLU A 75 -3.39 -16.25 3.84
N CYS A 76 -4.09 -16.32 4.97
CA CYS A 76 -3.92 -15.39 6.09
C CYS A 76 -2.56 -15.54 6.80
N LYS A 77 -1.81 -16.63 6.56
CA LYS A 77 -0.45 -16.81 7.11
C LYS A 77 0.60 -15.94 6.41
N TYR A 78 0.32 -15.52 5.18
CA TYR A 78 1.28 -14.81 4.33
C TYR A 78 0.92 -13.34 4.11
N CYS A 79 -0.35 -12.97 4.21
CA CYS A 79 -0.79 -11.58 4.08
C CYS A 79 -0.31 -10.69 5.26
N PRO A 80 0.43 -9.59 5.02
CA PRO A 80 0.91 -8.68 6.07
C PRO A 80 -0.22 -8.06 6.91
N VAL A 81 -1.34 -7.73 6.27
CA VAL A 81 -2.52 -7.17 6.96
C VAL A 81 -3.11 -8.20 7.92
N CYS A 82 -3.24 -9.46 7.50
CA CYS A 82 -3.74 -10.54 8.34
C CYS A 82 -2.83 -10.80 9.55
N ARG A 83 -1.50 -10.70 9.38
CA ARG A 83 -0.55 -10.81 10.52
C ARG A 83 -0.74 -9.69 11.53
N VAL A 84 -0.94 -8.46 11.07
CA VAL A 84 -1.19 -7.31 11.97
C VAL A 84 -2.52 -7.50 12.71
N VAL A 85 -3.59 -7.87 12.00
CA VAL A 85 -4.91 -8.14 12.62
C VAL A 85 -4.80 -9.25 13.67
N HIS A 86 -4.08 -10.33 13.37
CA HIS A 86 -3.86 -11.42 14.32
C HIS A 86 -3.11 -10.95 15.55
N ALA A 87 -2.04 -10.16 15.39
CA ALA A 87 -1.28 -9.61 16.52
C ALA A 87 -2.18 -8.71 17.41
N VAL A 88 -3.01 -7.87 16.80
CA VAL A 88 -3.97 -7.04 17.54
C VAL A 88 -5.03 -7.88 18.23
N ARG A 89 -5.57 -8.93 17.59
CA ARG A 89 -6.60 -9.80 18.20
C ARG A 89 -6.08 -10.53 19.44
N GLU A 90 -4.84 -11.04 19.38
CA GLU A 90 -4.16 -11.74 20.48
C GLU A 90 -3.77 -10.84 21.67
N THR A 91 -3.74 -9.51 21.49
CA THR A 91 -3.47 -8.62 22.63
C THR A 91 -4.62 -8.62 23.64
N SER A 92 -4.28 -8.68 24.92
CA SER A 92 -5.25 -8.60 26.01
C SER A 92 -6.02 -7.27 25.99
N PRO A 93 -7.28 -7.25 26.44
CA PRO A 93 -8.09 -6.03 26.47
C PRO A 93 -7.48 -4.90 27.32
N ASP A 94 -6.78 -5.24 28.40
CA ASP A 94 -6.07 -4.26 29.24
C ASP A 94 -4.93 -3.58 28.45
N VAL A 95 -4.13 -4.37 27.73
CA VAL A 95 -3.05 -3.84 26.88
C VAL A 95 -3.60 -2.99 25.74
N LYS A 96 -4.72 -3.38 25.12
CA LYS A 96 -5.40 -2.57 24.08
C LYS A 96 -5.79 -1.20 24.63
N THR A 97 -6.29 -1.13 25.86
CA THR A 97 -6.70 0.14 26.49
C THR A 97 -5.50 1.06 26.71
N HIS A 98 -4.38 0.51 27.19
CA HIS A 98 -3.14 1.27 27.34
C HIS A 98 -2.55 1.72 26.00
N LEU A 99 -2.60 0.87 24.97
CA LEU A 99 -2.16 1.21 23.62
C LEU A 99 -3.00 2.32 23.01
N LEU A 100 -4.33 2.25 23.14
CA LEU A 100 -5.23 3.31 22.68
C LEU A 100 -4.95 4.64 23.38
N SER A 101 -4.72 4.61 24.69
CA SER A 101 -4.34 5.80 25.44
C SER A 101 -3.00 6.39 24.95
N ALA A 102 -1.98 5.55 24.79
CA ALA A 102 -0.67 5.97 24.28
C ALA A 102 -0.76 6.51 22.84
N ALA A 103 -1.52 5.84 21.97
CA ALA A 103 -1.75 6.27 20.59
C ALA A 103 -2.45 7.63 20.54
N THR A 104 -3.43 7.85 21.42
CA THR A 104 -4.12 9.15 21.52
C THR A 104 -3.15 10.25 21.94
N SER A 105 -2.33 10.02 22.96
CA SER A 105 -1.31 11.00 23.40
C SER A 105 -0.27 11.28 22.31
N LEU A 106 0.14 10.26 21.56
CA LEU A 106 1.05 10.41 20.43
C LEU A 106 0.44 11.26 19.31
N LEU A 107 -0.81 10.99 18.94
CA LEU A 107 -1.52 11.77 17.91
C LEU A 107 -1.72 13.22 18.32
N GLN A 108 -2.04 13.47 19.59
CA GLN A 108 -2.14 14.83 20.13
C GLN A 108 -0.80 15.57 20.05
N ALA A 109 0.29 14.90 20.41
CA ALA A 109 1.63 15.48 20.29
C ALA A 109 1.99 15.78 18.83
N ALA A 110 1.70 14.85 17.91
CA ALA A 110 1.92 15.03 16.49
C ALA A 110 1.09 16.20 15.92
N ALA A 111 -0.18 16.33 16.30
CA ALA A 111 -1.03 17.45 15.91
C ALA A 111 -0.44 18.79 16.40
N GLY A 112 0.03 18.83 17.65
CA GLY A 112 0.71 20.01 18.19
C GLY A 112 1.99 20.38 17.43
N MET A 113 2.75 19.40 16.95
CA MET A 113 3.93 19.66 16.10
C MET A 113 3.53 20.20 14.72
N LEU A 114 2.46 19.67 14.11
CA LEU A 114 1.99 20.13 12.80
C LEU A 114 1.45 21.57 12.84
N GLU A 115 0.84 21.99 13.94
CA GLU A 115 0.38 23.38 14.14
C GLU A 115 1.53 24.40 14.11
N THR A 116 2.76 23.97 14.38
CA THR A 116 3.95 24.84 14.34
C THR A 116 4.55 25.02 12.95
N LEU A 117 4.02 24.31 11.93
CA LEU A 117 4.53 24.41 10.57
C LEU A 117 3.92 25.61 9.84
N PRO A 118 4.74 26.45 9.16
CA PRO A 118 4.22 27.51 8.31
C PRO A 118 3.42 26.94 7.13
N PRO A 119 2.40 27.65 6.63
CA PRO A 119 1.61 27.19 5.49
C PRO A 119 2.48 27.04 4.24
N PRO A 120 2.24 26.01 3.40
CA PRO A 120 3.05 25.73 2.23
C PRO A 120 2.87 26.79 1.13
N ASP A 121 3.97 27.13 0.46
CA ASP A 121 3.96 27.98 -0.74
C ASP A 121 3.21 27.29 -1.91
N PRO A 122 2.34 28.00 -2.64
CA PRO A 122 1.49 27.42 -3.68
C PRO A 122 2.21 26.98 -4.98
N ALA A 123 3.54 27.05 -5.04
CA ALA A 123 4.31 26.93 -6.29
C ALA A 123 4.97 25.56 -6.56
N GLY A 124 4.77 24.55 -5.71
CA GLY A 124 5.57 23.30 -5.73
C GLY A 124 4.88 22.02 -6.22
N ALA A 125 3.66 22.06 -6.73
CA ALA A 125 2.88 20.86 -7.07
C ALA A 125 3.22 20.29 -8.47
N GLN A 126 4.48 19.90 -8.70
CA GLN A 126 4.81 19.06 -9.86
C GLN A 126 4.76 17.59 -9.43
N ARG A 127 3.69 16.91 -9.90
CA ARG A 127 3.27 15.53 -9.60
C ARG A 127 4.40 14.50 -9.69
N GLY A 128 4.42 13.59 -8.70
CA GLY A 128 5.16 12.33 -8.77
C GLY A 128 4.57 11.36 -9.83
N PRO A 129 5.24 10.22 -10.05
CA PRO A 129 4.92 9.31 -11.16
C PRO A 129 3.52 8.72 -10.99
N GLU A 130 2.69 8.99 -11.99
CA GLU A 130 1.37 8.40 -12.20
C GLU A 130 1.48 6.87 -12.21
N VAL A 131 0.70 6.21 -11.35
CA VAL A 131 0.63 4.75 -11.32
C VAL A 131 0.08 4.28 -12.66
N GLN A 132 0.85 3.45 -13.37
CA GLN A 132 0.40 2.87 -14.63
C GLN A 132 -0.80 1.96 -14.38
N ARG A 133 -1.94 2.33 -14.97
CA ARG A 133 -3.13 1.48 -14.99
C ARG A 133 -2.93 0.37 -16.02
N ILE A 134 -2.64 -0.83 -15.52
CA ILE A 134 -2.62 -2.05 -16.32
C ILE A 134 -4.09 -2.40 -16.62
N ASN A 135 -4.51 -2.26 -17.87
CA ASN A 135 -5.82 -2.75 -18.30
C ASN A 135 -5.78 -4.28 -18.30
N LEU A 136 -6.56 -4.90 -17.42
CA LEU A 136 -6.73 -6.37 -17.37
C LEU A 136 -7.81 -6.87 -18.35
N ASP A 137 -8.47 -5.96 -19.06
CA ASP A 137 -9.52 -6.28 -20.06
C ASP A 137 -8.95 -6.64 -21.45
N GLY A 138 -7.66 -6.92 -21.55
CA GLY A 138 -6.98 -7.35 -22.78
C GLY A 138 -6.94 -8.87 -22.97
N GLY A 139 -7.87 -9.59 -22.36
CA GLY A 139 -8.04 -11.03 -22.57
C GLY A 139 -8.77 -11.29 -23.90
N ASP A 140 -8.00 -11.68 -24.91
CA ASP A 140 -8.35 -12.73 -25.86
C ASP A 140 -9.84 -13.08 -26.10
N ASP A 141 -10.57 -12.18 -26.76
CA ASP A 141 -11.79 -12.52 -27.51
C ASP A 141 -11.52 -12.33 -29.03
N GLU A 142 -10.48 -12.99 -29.55
CA GLU A 142 -10.37 -13.28 -30.98
C GLU A 142 -10.65 -14.78 -31.18
N LEU A 143 -11.92 -15.15 -31.05
CA LEU A 143 -12.46 -16.35 -31.68
C LEU A 143 -12.30 -16.18 -33.19
N HIS A 144 -11.20 -16.72 -33.73
CA HIS A 144 -10.98 -16.91 -35.15
C HIS A 144 -12.08 -17.84 -35.69
N PRO A 145 -12.96 -17.41 -36.61
CA PRO A 145 -14.12 -18.19 -37.04
C PRO A 145 -13.79 -19.35 -38.00
N ASP A 146 -12.55 -19.86 -38.05
CA ASP A 146 -12.11 -20.75 -39.13
C ASP A 146 -11.77 -22.19 -38.68
N ASP A 147 -11.81 -22.52 -37.39
CA ASP A 147 -11.56 -23.89 -36.91
C ASP A 147 -12.87 -24.65 -36.66
N VAL A 148 -13.60 -24.93 -37.75
CA VAL A 148 -14.62 -26.00 -37.81
C VAL A 148 -14.20 -27.00 -38.88
N TRP A 149 -13.58 -28.10 -38.46
CA TRP A 149 -13.53 -29.37 -39.21
C TRP A 149 -13.61 -30.56 -38.26
#